data_AF-N9LRQ8-F1
#
_entry.id   AF-N9LRQ8-F1
#
_cell.length_a   1.000
_cell.length_b   1.000
_cell.length_c   1.000
_cell.angle_alpha   90.00
_cell.angle_beta   90.00
_cell.angle_gamma   90.00
#
_symmetry.space_group_name_H-M   'P 1'
#
loop_
_entity.id
_entity.type
_entity.pdbx_description
1 polymer ?
#
loop_
_entity_poly.entity_id
_entity_poly.type
_entity_poly.pdbx_seq_one_letter_code
_entity_poly.pdbx_strand_id
1 'polypeptide(L)'
;MTKYVIREKSFGYNDEVFYVIGHRMSNMFDNKQQAEAVYKQLEIKAARNFFLYEVESLFDADETLLKKLDDFVFSRCGEHIYQEGGVSRETLPESFNDEDTFEFIQLANMQSYQLIHFDQDIKFYGLWSVKKQAWVEEHDEFFASLAYADQPEQLKTNVRTIFADYDYGDIELKGSFEDLSEQPVLLQALIKTNKALKYNNKSQTLIILQGWEEEGLYAVNPLLKQPLFEIKEIEIEEIQRIEKDLAAQYSYDDYE
;
A
#
# COMPACT_ATOMS: atom_id res chain seq x y z
N MET A 1 15.38 -18.91 -4.60
CA MET A 1 14.40 -20.01 -4.43
C MET A 1 13.10 -19.58 -5.13
N THR A 2 12.31 -20.47 -5.74
CA THR A 2 11.05 -20.05 -6.36
C THR A 2 10.01 -19.75 -5.28
N LYS A 3 9.41 -18.55 -5.32
CA LYS A 3 8.39 -18.12 -4.36
C LYS A 3 7.11 -17.67 -5.09
N TYR A 4 5.98 -18.06 -4.54
CA TYR A 4 4.65 -17.61 -4.96
C TYR A 4 4.06 -16.75 -3.85
N VAL A 5 3.74 -15.50 -4.16
CA VAL A 5 3.30 -14.51 -3.18
C VAL A 5 1.92 -14.02 -3.56
N ILE A 6 1.00 -14.07 -2.61
CA ILE A 6 -0.32 -13.46 -2.77
C ILE A 6 -0.25 -12.07 -2.14
N ARG A 7 -0.51 -11.04 -2.95
CA ARG A 7 -0.73 -9.68 -2.47
C ARG A 7 -2.22 -9.37 -2.45
N GLU A 8 -2.70 -8.85 -1.35
CA GLU A 8 -4.05 -8.30 -1.25
C GLU A 8 -4.02 -6.84 -1.70
N LYS A 9 -4.98 -6.43 -2.52
CA LYS A 9 -5.22 -5.03 -2.83
C LYS A 9 -5.95 -4.40 -1.66
N SER A 10 -5.43 -3.29 -1.19
CA SER A 10 -6.07 -2.48 -0.17
C SER A 10 -6.90 -1.42 -0.86
N PHE A 11 -8.14 -1.26 -0.41
CA PHE A 11 -9.11 -0.37 -1.04
C PHE A 11 -9.39 0.84 -0.16
N GLY A 12 -9.36 2.03 -0.77
CA GLY A 12 -9.95 3.24 -0.21
C GLY A 12 -11.32 3.46 -0.85
N TYR A 13 -12.16 4.26 -0.21
CA TYR A 13 -13.47 4.65 -0.73
C TYR A 13 -13.47 6.15 -1.02
N ASN A 14 -13.89 6.56 -2.21
CA ASN A 14 -14.27 7.95 -2.48
C ASN A 14 -15.81 8.08 -2.39
N ASP A 15 -16.39 9.22 -2.74
CA ASP A 15 -17.85 9.41 -2.64
C ASP A 15 -18.69 8.53 -3.58
N GLU A 16 -18.07 7.72 -4.45
CA GLU A 16 -18.75 6.94 -5.48
C GLU A 16 -18.32 5.45 -5.56
N VAL A 17 -17.03 5.12 -5.41
CA VAL A 17 -16.47 3.78 -5.65
C VAL A 17 -15.28 3.45 -4.74
N PHE A 18 -14.99 2.15 -4.60
CA PHE A 18 -13.72 1.68 -4.05
C PHE A 18 -12.60 1.73 -5.10
N TYR A 19 -11.44 2.24 -4.72
CA TYR A 19 -10.24 2.29 -5.54
C TYR A 19 -9.05 1.68 -4.80
N VAL A 20 -8.03 1.23 -5.54
CA VAL A 20 -6.84 0.60 -4.92
C VAL A 20 -5.92 1.67 -4.36
N ILE A 21 -5.75 1.70 -3.03
CA ILE A 21 -4.83 2.60 -2.32
C ILE A 21 -3.46 1.98 -2.10
N GLY A 22 -3.35 0.66 -2.17
CA GLY A 22 -2.09 -0.03 -1.89
C GLY A 22 -2.17 -1.54 -2.01
N HIS A 23 -1.09 -2.20 -1.60
CA HIS A 23 -0.97 -3.65 -1.61
C HIS A 23 -0.27 -4.13 -0.35
N ARG A 24 -0.75 -5.25 0.21
CA ARG A 24 -0.09 -5.94 1.32
C ARG A 24 0.26 -7.37 0.98
N MET A 25 1.34 -7.86 1.56
CA MET A 25 1.75 -9.25 1.39
C MET A 25 0.96 -10.15 2.34
N SER A 26 0.04 -10.96 1.78
CA SER A 26 -0.88 -11.77 2.58
C SER A 26 -0.35 -13.19 2.80
N ASN A 27 0.02 -13.90 1.72
CA ASN A 27 0.47 -15.30 1.80
C ASN A 27 1.72 -15.54 0.93
N MET A 28 2.48 -16.57 1.29
CA MET A 28 3.68 -16.98 0.57
C MET A 28 3.76 -18.51 0.55
N PHE A 29 4.15 -19.06 -0.60
CA PHE A 29 4.22 -20.49 -0.85
C PHE A 29 5.44 -20.84 -1.68
N ASP A 30 5.99 -22.04 -1.46
CA ASP A 30 7.02 -22.63 -2.31
C ASP A 30 6.40 -23.54 -3.42
N ASN A 31 5.09 -23.80 -3.34
CA ASN A 31 4.36 -24.66 -4.26
C ASN A 31 3.29 -23.88 -5.03
N LYS A 32 3.37 -23.93 -6.36
CA LYS A 32 2.44 -23.24 -7.27
C LYS A 32 0.99 -23.65 -7.05
N GLN A 33 0.70 -24.94 -7.00
CA GLN A 33 -0.68 -25.46 -6.93
C GLN A 33 -1.35 -25.04 -5.62
N GLN A 34 -0.59 -25.04 -4.52
CA GLN A 34 -1.08 -24.53 -3.24
C GLN A 34 -1.37 -23.03 -3.30
N ALA A 35 -0.47 -22.26 -3.91
CA ALA A 35 -0.66 -20.81 -4.07
C ALA A 35 -1.89 -20.49 -4.92
N GLU A 36 -2.07 -21.18 -6.06
CA GLU A 36 -3.24 -21.03 -6.94
C GLU A 36 -4.54 -21.41 -6.24
N ALA A 37 -4.55 -22.49 -5.45
CA ALA A 37 -5.73 -22.91 -4.69
C ALA A 37 -6.12 -21.89 -3.63
N VAL A 38 -5.16 -21.36 -2.86
CA VAL A 38 -5.43 -20.32 -1.85
C VAL A 38 -5.84 -19.00 -2.50
N TYR A 39 -5.14 -18.59 -3.56
CA TYR A 39 -5.48 -17.38 -4.33
C TYR A 39 -6.94 -17.41 -4.80
N LYS A 40 -7.34 -18.51 -5.43
CA LYS A 40 -8.72 -18.69 -5.89
C LYS A 40 -9.74 -18.57 -4.77
N GLN A 41 -9.48 -19.21 -3.62
CA GLN A 41 -10.38 -19.16 -2.47
C GLN A 41 -10.49 -17.76 -1.86
N LEU A 42 -9.39 -17.01 -1.80
CA LEU A 42 -9.37 -15.62 -1.31
C LEU A 42 -10.17 -14.69 -2.24
N GLU A 43 -9.99 -14.81 -3.55
CA GLU A 43 -10.74 -14.03 -4.55
C GLU A 43 -12.25 -14.30 -4.46
N ILE A 44 -12.65 -15.57 -4.39
CA ILE A 44 -14.07 -15.96 -4.26
C ILE A 44 -14.68 -15.39 -2.97
N LYS A 45 -13.96 -15.51 -1.83
CA LYS A 45 -14.44 -15.00 -0.55
C LYS A 45 -14.61 -13.48 -0.59
N ALA A 46 -13.67 -12.75 -1.20
CA ALA A 46 -13.76 -11.30 -1.31
C ALA A 46 -14.92 -10.86 -2.21
N ALA A 47 -15.05 -11.44 -3.41
CA ALA A 47 -16.08 -11.05 -4.37
C ALA A 47 -17.51 -11.27 -3.85
N ARG A 48 -17.73 -12.26 -2.99
CA ARG A 48 -19.05 -12.53 -2.39
C ARG A 48 -19.47 -11.52 -1.33
N ASN A 49 -18.51 -10.80 -0.75
CA ASN A 49 -18.76 -9.81 0.30
C ASN A 49 -18.72 -8.36 -0.23
N PHE A 50 -18.60 -8.17 -1.55
CA PHE A 50 -18.43 -6.87 -2.17
C PHE A 50 -19.69 -6.49 -2.96
N PHE A 51 -20.24 -5.31 -2.70
CA PHE A 51 -21.40 -4.82 -3.43
C PHE A 51 -21.00 -4.47 -4.86
N LEU A 52 -21.77 -4.97 -5.84
CA LEU A 52 -21.38 -4.86 -7.25
C LEU A 52 -21.35 -3.40 -7.75
N TYR A 53 -22.21 -2.54 -7.22
CA TYR A 53 -22.25 -1.12 -7.59
C TYR A 53 -21.05 -0.31 -7.10
N GLU A 54 -20.28 -0.82 -6.14
CA GLU A 54 -19.10 -0.15 -5.58
C GLU A 54 -17.80 -0.61 -6.25
N VAL A 55 -17.90 -1.53 -7.20
CA VAL A 55 -16.77 -2.03 -7.99
C VAL A 55 -16.49 -1.06 -9.14
N GLU A 56 -15.32 -0.41 -9.13
CA GLU A 56 -14.89 0.57 -10.14
C GLU A 56 -15.07 0.06 -11.58
N SER A 57 -14.68 -1.19 -11.85
CA SER A 57 -14.78 -1.78 -13.19
C SER A 57 -16.22 -2.04 -13.66
N LEU A 58 -17.21 -1.98 -12.76
CA LEU A 58 -18.63 -2.13 -13.07
C LEU A 58 -19.36 -0.77 -13.05
N PHE A 59 -18.92 0.17 -12.22
CA PHE A 59 -19.53 1.49 -12.08
C PHE A 59 -19.49 2.29 -13.39
N ASP A 60 -18.32 2.36 -14.04
CA ASP A 60 -18.11 3.05 -15.31
C ASP A 60 -18.20 2.13 -16.55
N ALA A 61 -18.66 0.89 -16.36
CA ALA A 61 -18.78 -0.06 -17.45
C ALA A 61 -19.84 0.36 -18.47
N ASP A 62 -19.57 0.12 -19.75
CA ASP A 62 -20.60 0.29 -20.77
C ASP A 62 -21.69 -0.79 -20.64
N GLU A 63 -22.87 -0.49 -21.20
CA GLU A 63 -24.01 -1.39 -21.18
C GLU A 63 -23.71 -2.74 -21.87
N THR A 64 -22.73 -2.80 -22.79
CA THR A 64 -22.36 -4.04 -23.48
C THR A 64 -21.66 -4.99 -22.52
N LEU A 65 -20.71 -4.49 -21.73
CA LEU A 65 -20.03 -5.27 -20.70
C LEU A 65 -21.01 -5.70 -19.61
N LEU A 66 -21.85 -4.79 -19.11
CA LEU A 66 -22.82 -5.09 -18.06
C LEU A 66 -23.81 -6.18 -18.47
N LYS A 67 -24.35 -6.11 -19.69
CA LYS A 67 -25.23 -7.16 -20.23
C LYS A 67 -24.52 -8.50 -20.40
N LYS A 68 -23.26 -8.49 -20.87
CA LYS A 68 -22.46 -9.72 -20.99
C LYS A 68 -22.26 -10.39 -19.62
N LEU A 69 -21.97 -9.61 -18.59
CA LEU A 69 -21.79 -10.10 -17.23
C LEU A 69 -23.12 -10.61 -16.64
N ASP A 70 -24.21 -9.90 -16.89
CA ASP A 70 -25.56 -10.33 -16.49
C ASP A 70 -26.00 -11.64 -17.16
N ASP A 71 -25.86 -11.74 -18.48
CA ASP A 71 -26.15 -12.96 -19.23
C ASP A 71 -25.32 -14.15 -18.71
N PHE A 72 -24.07 -13.90 -18.33
CA PHE A 72 -23.21 -14.91 -17.71
C PHE A 72 -23.81 -15.40 -16.40
N VAL A 73 -24.12 -14.51 -15.46
CA VAL A 73 -24.70 -14.88 -14.15
C VAL A 73 -26.06 -15.58 -14.33
N PHE A 74 -26.95 -15.00 -15.15
CA PHE A 74 -28.27 -15.53 -15.41
C PHE A 74 -28.22 -16.94 -16.02
N SER A 75 -27.29 -17.20 -16.94
CA SER A 75 -27.15 -18.53 -17.54
C SER A 75 -26.72 -19.63 -16.56
N ARG A 76 -26.09 -19.28 -15.43
CA ARG A 76 -25.56 -20.21 -14.45
C ARG A 76 -26.49 -20.43 -13.26
N CYS A 77 -27.15 -19.39 -12.79
CA CYS A 77 -28.03 -19.47 -11.60
C CYS A 77 -29.44 -18.92 -11.79
N GLY A 78 -29.76 -18.31 -12.93
CA GLY A 78 -31.10 -17.78 -13.24
C GLY A 78 -31.42 -16.44 -12.56
N GLU A 79 -30.43 -15.80 -11.93
CA GLU A 79 -30.57 -14.49 -11.29
C GLU A 79 -29.88 -13.41 -12.13
N HIS A 80 -30.45 -12.21 -12.12
CA HIS A 80 -29.91 -11.05 -12.84
C HIS A 80 -29.13 -10.15 -11.88
N ILE A 81 -28.02 -9.61 -12.37
CA ILE A 81 -27.21 -8.60 -11.69
C ILE A 81 -27.24 -7.24 -12.40
N TYR A 82 -27.93 -7.11 -13.52
CA TYR A 82 -28.12 -5.84 -14.24
C TYR A 82 -29.59 -5.66 -14.61
N GLN A 83 -30.21 -4.59 -14.09
CA GLN A 83 -31.61 -4.26 -14.35
C GLN A 83 -31.79 -2.74 -14.41
N GLU A 84 -32.78 -2.28 -15.18
CA GLU A 84 -33.18 -0.85 -15.24
C GLU A 84 -32.03 0.14 -15.57
N GLY A 85 -30.99 -0.33 -16.28
CA GLY A 85 -29.85 0.50 -16.67
C GLY A 85 -28.73 0.58 -15.64
N GLY A 86 -28.77 -0.22 -14.57
CA GLY A 86 -27.74 -0.26 -13.54
C GLY A 86 -27.41 -1.67 -13.06
N VAL A 87 -26.20 -1.82 -12.51
CA VAL A 87 -25.80 -3.05 -11.81
C VAL A 87 -26.52 -3.15 -10.46
N SER A 88 -26.72 -4.37 -9.98
CA SER A 88 -27.33 -4.67 -8.69
C SER A 88 -26.66 -3.89 -7.56
N ARG A 89 -27.48 -3.43 -6.62
CA ARG A 89 -26.99 -2.84 -5.37
C ARG A 89 -26.56 -3.87 -4.33
N GLU A 90 -26.74 -5.14 -4.64
CA GLU A 90 -26.36 -6.28 -3.79
C GLU A 90 -25.02 -6.89 -4.24
N THR A 91 -24.56 -7.90 -3.51
CA THR A 91 -23.42 -8.74 -3.89
C THR A 91 -23.81 -9.77 -4.96
N LEU A 92 -22.87 -10.63 -5.35
CA LEU A 92 -23.17 -11.78 -6.22
C LEU A 92 -24.23 -12.70 -5.58
N PRO A 93 -25.15 -13.29 -6.37
CA PRO A 93 -26.18 -14.18 -5.85
C PRO A 93 -25.60 -15.36 -5.04
N GLU A 94 -26.20 -15.70 -3.90
CA GLU A 94 -25.74 -16.82 -3.05
C GLU A 94 -25.76 -18.17 -3.79
N SER A 95 -26.64 -18.32 -4.78
CA SER A 95 -26.78 -19.49 -5.63
C SER A 95 -25.64 -19.64 -6.65
N PHE A 96 -24.80 -18.61 -6.81
CA PHE A 96 -23.70 -18.56 -7.77
C PHE A 96 -22.48 -19.31 -7.22
N ASN A 97 -22.13 -20.43 -7.86
CA ASN A 97 -21.11 -21.33 -7.33
C ASN A 97 -19.69 -20.75 -7.42
N ASP A 98 -18.75 -21.38 -6.71
CA ASP A 98 -17.35 -20.94 -6.59
C ASP A 98 -16.60 -20.86 -7.92
N GLU A 99 -16.81 -21.82 -8.82
CA GLU A 99 -16.13 -21.86 -10.11
C GLU A 99 -16.58 -20.72 -11.02
N ASP A 100 -17.90 -20.53 -11.12
CA ASP A 100 -18.49 -19.44 -11.90
C ASP A 100 -18.19 -18.07 -11.25
N THR A 101 -18.13 -18.00 -9.92
CA THR A 101 -17.70 -16.80 -9.18
C THR A 101 -16.28 -16.41 -9.59
N PHE A 102 -15.35 -17.35 -9.61
CA PHE A 102 -13.98 -17.06 -10.01
C PHE A 102 -13.86 -16.64 -11.47
N GLU A 103 -14.62 -17.26 -12.38
CA GLU A 103 -14.68 -16.83 -13.79
C GLU A 103 -15.27 -15.42 -13.94
N PHE A 104 -16.34 -15.11 -13.20
CA PHE A 104 -16.93 -13.78 -13.16
C PHE A 104 -15.90 -12.72 -12.75
N ILE A 105 -15.10 -12.98 -11.70
CA ILE A 105 -14.06 -12.06 -11.24
C ILE A 105 -13.09 -11.70 -12.38
N GLN A 106 -12.70 -12.69 -13.20
CA GLN A 106 -11.82 -12.46 -14.35
C GLN A 106 -12.50 -11.66 -15.45
N LEU A 107 -13.77 -11.95 -15.73
CA LEU A 107 -14.55 -11.25 -16.76
C LEU A 107 -14.85 -9.79 -16.36
N ALA A 108 -15.13 -9.55 -15.09
CA ALA A 108 -15.44 -8.25 -14.51
C ALA A 108 -14.19 -7.45 -14.13
N ASN A 109 -12.99 -8.05 -14.18
CA ASN A 109 -11.73 -7.43 -13.75
C ASN A 109 -11.81 -6.85 -12.32
N MET A 110 -12.40 -7.62 -11.40
CA MET A 110 -12.64 -7.20 -10.01
C MET A 110 -11.75 -7.94 -8.99
N GLN A 111 -10.56 -8.37 -9.40
CA GLN A 111 -9.64 -9.11 -8.54
C GLN A 111 -9.28 -8.29 -7.29
N SER A 112 -9.48 -8.84 -6.11
CA SER A 112 -9.05 -8.25 -4.84
C SER A 112 -7.62 -8.67 -4.47
N TYR A 113 -7.05 -9.67 -5.13
CA TYR A 113 -5.72 -10.18 -4.86
C TYR A 113 -4.88 -10.26 -6.14
N GLN A 114 -3.59 -10.51 -5.97
CA GLN A 114 -2.63 -10.78 -7.04
C GLN A 114 -1.78 -11.98 -6.64
N LEU A 115 -1.61 -12.93 -7.55
CA LEU A 115 -0.64 -14.01 -7.41
C LEU A 115 0.63 -13.67 -8.19
N ILE A 116 1.72 -13.42 -7.48
CA ILE A 116 3.01 -13.04 -8.04
C ILE A 116 3.98 -14.21 -7.93
N HIS A 117 4.72 -14.46 -9.00
CA HIS A 117 5.74 -15.49 -9.07
C HIS A 117 7.13 -14.84 -9.11
N PHE A 118 8.03 -15.32 -8.26
CA PHE A 118 9.42 -14.91 -8.23
C PHE A 118 10.33 -16.10 -8.59
N ASP A 119 11.02 -15.99 -9.73
CA ASP A 119 11.98 -16.99 -10.22
C ASP A 119 13.33 -16.96 -9.49
N GLN A 120 13.61 -15.86 -8.80
CA GLN A 120 14.86 -15.58 -8.11
C GLN A 120 14.56 -14.92 -6.77
N ASP A 121 15.54 -14.94 -5.87
CA ASP A 121 15.42 -14.22 -4.61
C ASP A 121 15.41 -12.71 -4.92
N ILE A 122 14.24 -12.09 -4.75
CA ILE A 122 14.06 -10.65 -4.91
C ILE A 122 14.46 -9.97 -3.62
N LYS A 123 15.28 -8.93 -3.75
CA LYS A 123 15.60 -8.05 -2.64
C LYS A 123 14.46 -7.07 -2.44
N PHE A 124 14.03 -6.94 -1.20
CA PHE A 124 13.14 -5.87 -0.78
C PHE A 124 13.87 -4.90 0.14
N TYR A 125 13.37 -3.68 0.15
CA TYR A 125 13.85 -2.61 0.99
C TYR A 125 12.69 -2.05 1.79
N GLY A 126 12.92 -1.81 3.06
CA GLY A 126 11.97 -1.16 3.96
C GLY A 126 12.49 0.20 4.40
N LEU A 127 11.57 1.12 4.69
CA LEU A 127 11.88 2.39 5.32
C LEU A 127 12.00 2.20 6.85
N TRP A 128 13.13 2.60 7.42
CA TRP A 128 13.43 2.48 8.85
C TRP A 128 13.47 3.86 9.50
N SER A 129 12.66 4.06 10.54
CA SER A 129 12.73 5.27 11.38
C SER A 129 13.90 5.15 12.35
N VAL A 130 14.86 6.08 12.25
CA VAL A 130 15.98 6.16 13.19
C VAL A 130 15.51 6.67 14.55
N LYS A 131 14.50 7.54 14.59
CA LYS A 131 13.96 8.08 15.86
C LYS A 131 13.21 7.02 16.66
N LYS A 132 12.34 6.24 16.00
CA LYS A 132 11.56 5.18 16.67
C LYS A 132 12.30 3.86 16.80
N GLN A 133 13.37 3.66 16.02
CA GLN A 133 14.06 2.36 15.91
C GLN A 133 13.08 1.25 15.52
N ALA A 134 12.27 1.53 14.50
CA ALA A 134 11.24 0.63 13.98
C ALA A 134 11.09 0.79 12.47
N TRP A 135 10.53 -0.23 11.84
CA TRP A 135 10.05 -0.11 10.47
C TRP A 135 8.92 0.90 10.39
N VAL A 136 8.87 1.64 9.29
CA VAL A 136 7.86 2.66 9.08
C VAL A 136 6.58 2.02 8.56
N GLU A 137 5.50 2.34 9.25
CA GLU A 137 4.15 1.93 8.93
C GLU A 137 3.41 3.13 8.31
N GLU A 138 2.65 2.88 7.25
CA GLU A 138 1.70 3.83 6.69
C GLU A 138 0.32 3.50 7.23
N HIS A 139 -0.38 4.50 7.74
CA HIS A 139 -1.74 4.35 8.26
C HIS A 139 -2.70 5.22 7.46
N ASP A 140 -3.87 4.67 7.19
CA ASP A 140 -5.04 5.33 6.62
C ASP A 140 -6.29 4.92 7.43
N GLU A 141 -7.46 5.50 7.13
CA GLU A 141 -8.67 5.45 7.97
C GLU A 141 -9.09 4.03 8.38
N PHE A 142 -8.79 3.01 7.56
CA PHE A 142 -9.07 1.60 7.85
C PHE A 142 -7.94 0.66 7.42
N PHE A 143 -6.73 1.18 7.27
CA PHE A 143 -5.64 0.42 6.69
C PHE A 143 -4.31 0.78 7.34
N ALA A 144 -3.46 -0.22 7.52
CA ALA A 144 -2.06 0.00 7.80
C ALA A 144 -1.20 -0.97 6.98
N SER A 145 -0.06 -0.51 6.49
CA SER A 145 0.92 -1.35 5.80
C SER A 145 2.34 -0.92 6.12
N LEU A 146 3.27 -1.82 5.86
CA LEU A 146 4.68 -1.53 5.92
C LEU A 146 5.10 -0.71 4.69
N ALA A 147 5.90 0.32 4.89
CA ALA A 147 6.56 1.02 3.79
C ALA A 147 7.74 0.19 3.24
N TYR A 148 7.48 -0.64 2.24
CA TYR A 148 8.50 -1.45 1.55
C TYR A 148 8.36 -1.42 0.02
N ALA A 149 9.47 -1.69 -0.67
CA ALA A 149 9.53 -1.75 -2.13
C ALA A 149 10.61 -2.72 -2.61
N ASP A 150 10.56 -3.11 -3.89
CA ASP A 150 11.62 -3.91 -4.52
C ASP A 150 12.79 -3.06 -5.04
N GLN A 151 12.65 -1.73 -5.05
CA GLN A 151 13.71 -0.76 -5.35
C GLN A 151 13.67 0.40 -4.32
N PRO A 152 14.81 0.82 -3.76
CA PRO A 152 14.87 1.90 -2.77
C PRO A 152 14.20 3.21 -3.21
N GLU A 153 14.31 3.57 -4.49
CA GLU A 153 13.82 4.83 -5.04
C GLU A 153 12.28 4.92 -5.03
N GLN A 154 11.59 3.78 -4.99
CA GLN A 154 10.14 3.73 -4.89
C GLN A 154 9.65 4.15 -3.49
N LEU A 155 10.51 4.07 -2.47
CA LEU A 155 10.19 4.52 -1.11
C LEU A 155 10.23 6.05 -0.96
N LYS A 156 10.43 6.78 -2.07
CA LYS A 156 10.59 8.24 -2.01
C LYS A 156 9.39 8.93 -1.40
N THR A 157 8.20 8.53 -1.83
CA THR A 157 6.94 9.10 -1.35
C THR A 157 6.65 8.70 0.09
N ASN A 158 7.07 7.51 0.51
CA ASN A 158 6.86 7.03 1.88
C ASN A 158 7.67 7.82 2.90
N VAL A 159 8.81 8.41 2.54
CA VAL A 159 9.64 9.19 3.49
C VAL A 159 8.91 10.36 4.13
N ARG A 160 7.84 10.87 3.51
CA ARG A 160 6.99 11.90 4.15
C ARG A 160 6.44 11.46 5.50
N THR A 161 6.22 10.17 5.72
CA THR A 161 5.68 9.64 6.98
C THR A 161 6.64 9.78 8.15
N ILE A 162 7.93 10.03 7.91
CA ILE A 162 8.89 10.36 8.97
C ILE A 162 8.46 11.59 9.75
N PHE A 163 7.72 12.53 9.15
CA PHE A 163 7.15 13.67 9.86
C PHE A 163 6.16 13.26 10.97
N ALA A 164 5.51 12.10 10.86
CA ALA A 164 4.64 11.59 11.91
C ALA A 164 5.42 11.32 13.22
N ASP A 165 6.73 11.03 13.13
CA ASP A 165 7.58 10.88 14.32
C ASP A 165 7.84 12.21 15.02
N TYR A 166 7.51 13.33 14.38
CA TYR A 166 7.69 14.70 14.85
C TYR A 166 6.35 15.45 14.88
N ASP A 167 5.26 14.74 15.19
CA ASP A 167 3.91 15.30 15.36
C ASP A 167 3.40 16.07 14.13
N TYR A 168 3.84 15.65 12.93
CA TYR A 168 3.53 16.28 11.65
C TYR A 168 3.95 17.75 11.55
N GLY A 169 4.83 18.25 12.43
CA GLY A 169 5.38 19.60 12.37
C GLY A 169 6.72 19.68 11.65
N ASP A 170 7.26 20.89 11.50
CA ASP A 170 8.63 21.10 11.03
C ASP A 170 9.62 20.26 11.87
N ILE A 171 10.57 19.60 11.20
CA ILE A 171 11.61 18.84 11.90
C ILE A 171 12.75 19.78 12.26
N GLU A 172 12.96 19.98 13.56
CA GLU A 172 14.03 20.83 14.09
C GLU A 172 15.21 20.02 14.63
N LEU A 173 16.39 20.23 14.03
CA LEU A 173 17.65 19.62 14.46
C LEU A 173 18.58 20.69 15.03
N LYS A 174 18.93 20.56 16.31
CA LYS A 174 19.80 21.51 17.02
C LYS A 174 21.27 21.14 16.84
N GLY A 175 22.09 22.13 16.51
CA GLY A 175 23.54 21.98 16.36
C GLY A 175 24.13 22.97 15.36
N SER A 176 25.42 23.22 15.48
CA SER A 176 26.21 23.85 14.41
C SER A 176 26.23 22.98 13.14
N PHE A 177 26.71 23.51 12.02
CA PHE A 177 26.85 22.69 10.80
C PHE A 177 27.81 21.52 11.02
N GLU A 178 28.86 21.73 11.83
CA GLU A 178 29.86 20.74 12.20
C GLU A 178 29.31 19.66 13.14
N ASP A 179 28.32 20.00 13.98
CA ASP A 179 27.62 19.02 14.82
C ASP A 179 26.67 18.18 13.96
N LEU A 180 26.01 18.80 12.99
CA LEU A 180 24.97 18.16 12.17
C LEU A 180 25.51 17.33 11.02
N SER A 181 26.69 17.66 10.45
CA SER A 181 27.21 17.05 9.22
C SER A 181 28.71 16.82 9.25
N GLU A 182 29.17 15.70 8.65
CA GLU A 182 30.60 15.52 8.31
C GLU A 182 31.02 16.38 7.10
N GLN A 183 30.06 16.99 6.39
CA GLN A 183 30.28 17.86 5.24
C GLN A 183 29.60 19.22 5.45
N PRO A 184 29.99 20.00 6.48
CA PRO A 184 29.29 21.21 6.92
C PRO A 184 29.14 22.27 5.80
N VAL A 185 30.16 22.40 4.94
CA VAL A 185 30.14 23.33 3.80
C VAL A 185 29.09 22.92 2.76
N LEU A 186 28.95 21.61 2.49
CA LEU A 186 27.95 21.11 1.55
C LEU A 186 26.54 21.26 2.11
N LEU A 187 26.34 20.93 3.40
CA LEU A 187 25.05 21.14 4.08
C LEU A 187 24.64 22.62 4.01
N GLN A 188 25.57 23.54 4.27
CA GLN A 188 25.29 24.98 4.17
C GLN A 188 24.93 25.40 2.73
N ALA A 189 25.62 24.88 1.72
CA ALA A 189 25.32 25.17 0.32
C ALA A 189 23.94 24.62 -0.11
N LEU A 190 23.59 23.40 0.35
CA LEU A 190 22.30 22.79 0.10
C LEU A 190 21.17 23.66 0.68
N ILE A 191 21.28 24.09 1.95
CA ILE A 191 20.26 24.90 2.61
C ILE A 191 20.04 26.25 1.90
N LYS A 192 21.07 26.84 1.31
CA LYS A 192 20.94 28.09 0.54
C LYS A 192 20.13 27.93 -0.76
N THR A 193 20.08 26.72 -1.31
CA THR A 193 19.50 26.44 -2.64
C THR A 193 18.22 25.62 -2.59
N ASN A 194 17.96 24.92 -1.48
CA ASN A 194 16.77 24.10 -1.27
C ASN A 194 15.74 24.85 -0.40
N LYS A 195 14.54 25.09 -0.95
CA LYS A 195 13.45 25.82 -0.27
C LYS A 195 12.83 25.06 0.89
N ALA A 196 12.97 23.73 0.92
CA ALA A 196 12.47 22.87 1.99
C ALA A 196 13.29 22.99 3.29
N LEU A 197 14.45 23.64 3.25
CA LEU A 197 15.39 23.71 4.35
C LEU A 197 15.62 25.15 4.80
N LYS A 198 15.70 25.37 6.11
CA LYS A 198 16.13 26.64 6.72
C LYS A 198 17.16 26.38 7.80
N TYR A 199 18.02 27.35 8.03
CA TYR A 199 18.92 27.33 9.18
C TYR A 199 18.86 28.64 9.95
N ASN A 200 18.53 28.54 11.24
CA ASN A 200 18.56 29.67 12.15
C ASN A 200 19.95 29.78 12.80
N ASN A 201 20.75 30.74 12.34
CA ASN A 201 22.09 30.97 12.87
C ASN A 201 22.11 31.39 14.34
N LYS A 202 21.05 32.00 14.87
CA LYS A 202 21.00 32.45 16.28
C LYS A 202 20.76 31.28 17.23
N SER A 203 19.82 30.40 16.89
CA SER A 203 19.49 29.23 17.71
C SER A 203 20.29 27.98 17.34
N GLN A 204 21.10 28.06 16.26
CA GLN A 204 21.80 26.92 15.66
C GLN A 204 20.86 25.75 15.40
N THR A 205 19.82 26.01 14.60
CA THR A 205 18.76 25.03 14.30
C THR A 205 18.58 24.88 12.80
N LEU A 206 18.76 23.65 12.31
CA LEU A 206 18.30 23.23 10.99
C LEU A 206 16.82 22.88 11.09
N ILE A 207 16.02 23.43 10.17
CA ILE A 207 14.58 23.24 10.09
C ILE A 207 14.28 22.63 8.72
N ILE A 208 13.62 21.47 8.72
CA ILE A 208 13.08 20.82 7.53
C ILE A 208 11.58 21.10 7.53
N LEU A 209 11.11 21.81 6.51
CA LEU A 209 9.75 22.36 6.48
C LEU A 209 8.72 21.29 6.12
N GLN A 210 7.61 21.28 6.87
CA GLN A 210 6.39 20.60 6.49
C GLN A 210 5.84 21.18 5.16
N GLY A 211 5.20 20.35 4.33
CA GLY A 211 4.72 20.69 2.99
C GLY A 211 5.76 20.58 1.88
N TRP A 212 7.01 20.23 2.23
CA TRP A 212 8.11 19.93 1.30
C TRP A 212 8.86 18.67 1.75
N GLU A 213 8.11 17.71 2.32
CA GLU A 213 8.62 16.63 3.14
C GLU A 213 9.64 15.77 2.39
N GLU A 214 9.26 15.27 1.22
CA GLU A 214 10.08 14.36 0.41
C GLU A 214 11.37 15.04 -0.06
N GLU A 215 11.26 16.26 -0.58
CA GLU A 215 12.37 17.01 -1.16
C GLU A 215 13.36 17.48 -0.09
N GLY A 216 12.86 17.91 1.07
CA GLY A 216 13.68 18.31 2.21
C GLY A 216 14.40 17.12 2.82
N LEU A 217 13.66 16.06 3.14
CA LEU A 217 14.21 14.86 3.79
C LEU A 217 15.23 14.15 2.91
N TYR A 218 14.92 13.82 1.66
CA TYR A 218 15.89 13.12 0.80
C TYR A 218 17.15 13.92 0.53
N ALA A 219 17.04 15.24 0.39
CA ALA A 219 18.20 16.07 0.09
C ALA A 219 19.14 16.18 1.30
N VAL A 220 18.59 16.34 2.51
CA VAL A 220 19.39 16.62 3.70
C VAL A 220 19.88 15.35 4.40
N ASN A 221 19.08 14.27 4.40
CA ASN A 221 19.34 13.05 5.16
C ASN A 221 20.74 12.45 4.92
N PRO A 222 21.26 12.35 3.67
CA PRO A 222 22.61 11.83 3.41
C PRO A 222 23.75 12.69 3.95
N LEU A 223 23.49 13.97 4.25
CA LEU A 223 24.48 14.89 4.78
C LEU A 223 24.50 14.91 6.31
N LEU A 224 23.49 14.36 6.98
CA LEU A 224 23.42 14.35 8.43
C LEU A 224 24.35 13.28 9.02
N LYS A 225 25.03 13.60 10.13
CA LYS A 225 25.77 12.60 10.92
C LYS A 225 24.82 11.56 11.52
N GLN A 226 23.63 12.01 11.90
CA GLN A 226 22.54 11.17 12.37
C GLN A 226 21.40 11.29 11.35
N PRO A 227 21.22 10.28 10.49
CA PRO A 227 20.10 10.28 9.57
C PRO A 227 18.77 10.22 10.34
N LEU A 228 17.72 10.76 9.75
CA LEU A 228 16.35 10.72 10.26
C LEU A 228 15.68 9.40 9.91
N PHE A 229 16.07 8.84 8.76
CA PHE A 229 15.59 7.54 8.28
C PHE A 229 16.70 6.81 7.54
N GLU A 230 16.55 5.50 7.43
CA GLU A 230 17.41 4.63 6.63
C GLU A 230 16.54 3.79 5.70
N ILE A 231 17.05 3.45 4.52
CA ILE A 231 16.44 2.43 3.67
C ILE A 231 17.29 1.18 3.79
N LYS A 232 16.69 0.10 4.27
CA LYS A 232 17.40 -1.14 4.62
C LYS A 232 16.85 -2.31 3.84
N GLU A 233 17.71 -3.26 3.49
CA GLU A 233 17.25 -4.57 3.00
C GLU A 233 16.37 -5.22 4.09
N ILE A 234 15.25 -5.80 3.66
CA ILE A 234 14.32 -6.52 4.51
C ILE A 234 13.93 -7.83 3.82
N GLU A 235 13.95 -8.92 4.58
CA GLU A 235 13.59 -10.24 4.08
C GLU A 235 12.08 -10.34 3.86
N ILE A 236 11.68 -11.09 2.83
CA ILE A 236 10.28 -11.23 2.46
C ILE A 236 9.44 -11.89 3.55
N GLU A 237 10.03 -12.82 4.31
CA GLU A 237 9.40 -13.45 5.47
C GLU A 237 9.07 -12.43 6.58
N GLU A 238 9.96 -11.44 6.79
CA GLU A 238 9.76 -10.39 7.79
C GLU A 238 8.68 -9.40 7.33
N ILE A 239 8.66 -9.03 6.04
CA ILE A 239 7.58 -8.23 5.45
C ILE A 239 6.22 -8.91 5.69
N GLN A 240 6.12 -10.20 5.36
CA GLN A 240 4.88 -10.96 5.55
C GLN A 240 4.44 -10.98 7.02
N ARG A 241 5.38 -11.16 7.95
CA ARG A 241 5.07 -11.16 9.38
C ARG A 241 4.49 -9.83 9.83
N ILE A 242 5.17 -8.72 9.49
CA ILE A 242 4.73 -7.37 9.85
C ILE A 242 3.36 -7.06 9.22
N GLU A 243 3.16 -7.37 7.94
CA GLU A 243 1.88 -7.13 7.25
C GLU A 243 0.72 -7.91 7.88
N LYS A 244 0.95 -9.14 8.34
CA LYS A 244 -0.07 -9.91 9.08
C LYS A 244 -0.38 -9.31 10.43
N ASP A 245 0.64 -8.89 11.17
CA ASP A 245 0.47 -8.24 12.47
C ASP A 245 -0.33 -6.92 12.32
N LEU A 246 -0.04 -6.13 11.27
CA LEU A 246 -0.80 -4.94 10.92
C LEU A 246 -2.22 -5.26 10.49
N ALA A 247 -2.43 -6.31 9.69
CA ALA A 247 -3.77 -6.72 9.26
C ALA A 247 -4.67 -7.07 10.45
N ALA A 248 -4.13 -7.82 11.42
CA ALA A 248 -4.87 -8.24 12.61
C ALA A 248 -5.27 -7.05 13.52
N GLN A 249 -4.47 -5.99 13.58
CA GLN A 249 -4.79 -4.79 14.37
C GLN A 249 -5.96 -3.99 13.78
N TYR A 250 -6.21 -4.12 12.48
CA TYR A 250 -7.22 -3.35 11.74
C TYR A 250 -8.39 -4.22 11.24
N SER A 251 -8.36 -5.54 11.48
CA SER A 251 -9.50 -6.41 11.21
C SER A 251 -10.60 -6.16 12.23
N TYR A 252 -11.81 -5.85 11.77
CA TYR A 252 -13.04 -5.68 12.56
C TYR A 252 -13.54 -6.99 13.24
N ASP A 253 -12.69 -8.00 13.39
CA ASP A 253 -13.06 -9.30 13.94
C ASP A 253 -13.21 -9.30 15.49
N ASP A 254 -12.81 -8.21 16.17
CA ASP A 254 -12.80 -8.11 17.65
C ASP A 254 -13.97 -7.31 18.27
N TYR A 255 -15.03 -7.00 17.51
CA TYR A 255 -16.28 -6.52 18.10
C TYR A 255 -17.29 -7.68 18.25
N GLU A 256 -17.05 -8.56 19.24
CA GLU A 256 -18.09 -9.44 19.83
C GLU A 256 -19.08 -8.65 20.70
#